data_AF-A0A3N9N0Z8-F1
#
_entry.id   AF-A0A3N9N0Z8-F1
#
_cell.length_a   1.000
_cell.length_b   1.000
_cell.length_c   1.000
_cell.angle_alpha   90.00
_cell.angle_beta   90.00
_cell.angle_gamma   90.00
#
_symmetry.space_group_name_H-M   'P 1'
#
loop_
_entity.id
_entity.type
_entity.pdbx_description
1 polymer ?
#
loop_
_entity_poly.entity_id
_entity_poly.type
_entity_poly.pdbx_seq_one_letter_code
_entity_poly.pdbx_strand_id
1 'polypeptide(L)' 'MDILKKDIMPITDSAWEELVEQAEITLKSTLTARKFVDVDGPKGWEFSAVPLGRLEFPKGEKNKNYGIRQVMPLVE' A
#
# COMPACT_ATOMS: atom_id res chain seq x y z
N MET A 1 -10.36 -2.68 -10.78
CA MET A 1 -10.06 -3.34 -9.50
C MET A 1 -11.33 -4.09 -9.09
N ASP A 2 -11.43 -5.36 -9.46
CA ASP A 2 -12.65 -6.19 -9.33
C ASP A 2 -12.82 -6.82 -7.92
N ILE A 3 -11.80 -6.71 -7.07
CA ILE A 3 -11.81 -7.25 -5.71
C ILE A 3 -12.85 -6.58 -4.80
N LEU A 4 -13.21 -5.32 -5.09
CA LEU A 4 -14.17 -4.56 -4.28
C LEU A 4 -15.63 -4.89 -4.63
N LYS A 5 -15.88 -5.74 -5.64
CA LYS A 5 -17.20 -6.29 -5.98
C LYS A 5 -18.30 -5.22 -6.09
N LYS A 6 -17.97 -4.08 -6.69
CA LYS A 6 -18.91 -2.97 -6.92
C LYS A 6 -20.07 -3.40 -7.81
N ASP A 7 -19.79 -4.27 -8.79
CA ASP A 7 -20.71 -4.74 -9.82
C ASP A 7 -21.91 -5.54 -9.28
N ILE A 8 -21.75 -6.22 -8.13
CA ILE A 8 -22.83 -6.97 -7.48
C ILE A 8 -23.58 -6.16 -6.43
N MET A 9 -23.23 -4.89 -6.23
CA MET A 9 -23.80 -4.09 -5.16
C MET A 9 -25.18 -3.57 -5.54
N PRO A 10 -26.22 -3.70 -4.68
CA PRO A 10 -27.59 -3.32 -5.00
C PRO A 10 -27.82 -1.81 -4.81
N ILE A 11 -27.04 -0.97 -5.49
CA ILE A 11 -27.24 0.48 -5.52
C ILE A 11 -27.10 0.99 -6.96
N THR A 12 -27.65 2.18 -7.22
CA THR A 12 -27.47 2.83 -8.52
C THR A 12 -26.07 3.42 -8.65
N ASP A 13 -25.61 3.61 -9.89
CA ASP A 13 -24.35 4.30 -10.16
C ASP A 13 -24.35 5.73 -9.58
N SER A 14 -25.48 6.44 -9.66
CA SER A 14 -25.63 7.79 -9.10
C SER A 14 -25.43 7.82 -7.57
N ALA A 15 -25.98 6.83 -6.86
CA ALA A 15 -25.82 6.73 -5.41
C ALA A 15 -24.36 6.39 -5.04
N TRP A 16 -23.69 5.59 -5.86
CA TRP A 16 -22.27 5.29 -5.64
C TRP A 16 -21.39 6.51 -5.86
N GLU A 17 -21.66 7.30 -6.91
CA GLU A 17 -20.92 8.54 -7.19
C GLU A 17 -21.01 9.51 -6.02
N GLU A 18 -22.21 9.69 -5.45
CA GLU A 18 -22.41 10.52 -4.26
C GLU A 18 -21.59 10.01 -3.05
N LEU A 19 -21.56 8.70 -2.82
CA LEU A 19 -20.76 8.11 -1.75
C LEU A 19 -19.25 8.34 -1.95
N VAL A 20 -18.75 8.18 -3.18
CA VAL A 20 -17.34 8.41 -3.50
C VAL A 20 -16.97 9.87 -3.31
N GLU A 21 -17.83 10.80 -3.75
CA GLU A 21 -17.63 12.23 -3.57
C GLU A 21 -17.52 12.60 -2.08
N GLN A 22 -18.46 12.13 -1.25
CA GLN A 22 -18.43 12.39 0.19
C GLN A 22 -17.20 11.78 0.87
N ALA A 23 -16.80 10.57 0.46
CA ALA A 23 -15.58 9.93 0.96
C ALA A 23 -14.32 10.75 0.59
N GLU A 24 -14.25 11.27 -0.63
CA GLU A 24 -13.12 12.09 -1.10
C GLU A 24 -13.00 13.39 -0.32
N ILE A 25 -14.11 14.10 -0.11
CA ILE A 25 -14.17 15.34 0.69
C ILE A 25 -13.67 15.06 2.12
N THR A 26 -14.16 13.98 2.72
CA THR A 26 -13.82 13.60 4.10
C THR A 26 -12.35 13.21 4.22
N LEU A 27 -11.82 12.40 3.31
CA LEU A 27 -10.43 11.95 3.36
C LEU A 27 -9.45 13.11 3.11
N LYS A 28 -9.75 14.02 2.17
CA LYS A 28 -8.91 15.20 1.91
C LYS A 28 -8.85 16.16 3.10
N SER A 29 -9.94 16.30 3.85
CA SER A 29 -9.98 17.18 5.02
C SER A 29 -9.26 16.56 6.24
N THR A 30 -9.36 15.24 6.42
CA THR A 30 -8.84 14.53 7.60
C THR A 30 -7.39 14.06 7.46
N LEU A 31 -6.94 13.60 6.28
CA LEU A 31 -5.58 13.10 6.06
C LEU A 31 -4.57 14.23 5.81
N THR A 32 -4.45 15.15 6.78
CA THR A 32 -3.61 16.35 6.69
C THR A 32 -2.14 16.05 6.43
N ALA A 33 -1.63 14.91 6.89
CA ALA A 33 -0.25 14.47 6.65
C ALA A 33 0.13 14.45 5.17
N ARG A 34 -0.81 14.04 4.30
CA ARG A 34 -0.59 13.96 2.84
C ARG A 34 -0.37 15.31 2.17
N LYS A 35 -0.58 16.43 2.87
CA LYS A 35 -0.29 17.77 2.36
C LYS A 35 1.21 18.10 2.37
N PHE A 36 2.00 17.37 3.14
CA PHE A 36 3.41 17.70 3.36
C PHE A 36 4.37 16.51 3.28
N VAL A 37 3.88 15.27 3.31
CA VAL A 37 4.72 14.09 3.03
C VAL A 37 4.57 13.68 1.56
N ASP A 38 5.65 13.15 0.98
CA ASP A 38 5.60 12.53 -0.33
C ASP A 38 4.79 11.23 -0.27
N VAL A 39 3.96 11.01 -1.29
CA VAL A 39 3.14 9.79 -1.43
C VAL A 39 3.71 8.97 -2.57
N ASP A 40 4.33 7.83 -2.24
CA ASP A 40 4.90 6.88 -3.21
C ASP A 40 3.94 5.70 -3.44
N GLY A 41 3.17 5.74 -4.53
CA GLY A 41 2.22 4.70 -4.91
C GLY A 41 1.13 5.18 -5.89
N PRO A 42 0.09 4.36 -6.15
CA PRO A 42 -0.20 3.07 -5.54
C PRO A 42 0.71 1.95 -6.08
N LYS A 43 1.22 1.09 -5.19
CA LYS A 43 2.14 0.00 -5.57
C LYS A 43 1.44 -1.27 -6.05
N GLY A 44 0.10 -1.30 -5.96
CA GLY A 44 -0.73 -2.43 -6.37
C GLY A 44 -0.91 -3.48 -5.27
N TRP A 45 -1.82 -4.41 -5.53
CA TRP A 45 -2.22 -5.47 -4.59
C TRP A 45 -1.10 -6.47 -4.29
N GLU A 46 -0.27 -6.77 -5.27
CA GLU A 46 0.83 -7.75 -5.14
C GLU A 46 2.05 -7.20 -4.37
N PHE A 47 2.02 -5.93 -3.95
CA PHE A 47 3.14 -5.31 -3.27
C PHE A 47 3.17 -5.71 -1.80
N SER A 48 4.11 -6.56 -1.42
CA SER A 48 4.12 -7.23 -0.10
C SER A 48 5.12 -6.66 0.92
N ALA A 49 6.13 -5.89 0.49
CA ALA A 49 7.15 -5.34 1.38
C ALA A 49 7.92 -4.15 0.79
N VAL A 50 8.34 -3.23 1.66
CA VAL A 50 9.23 -2.10 1.30
C VAL A 50 10.70 -2.51 1.51
N PRO A 51 11.58 -2.40 0.49
CA PRO A 51 13.00 -2.69 0.67
C PRO A 51 13.67 -1.63 1.56
N LEU A 52 14.49 -2.08 2.51
CA LEU A 52 15.20 -1.17 3.43
C LEU A 52 16.56 -0.70 2.90
N GLY A 53 17.01 -1.23 1.76
CA GLY A 53 18.33 -0.95 1.19
C GLY A 53 19.49 -1.50 2.04
N ARG A 54 19.22 -2.45 2.95
CA ARG A 54 20.20 -3.05 3.85
C ARG A 54 20.34 -4.55 3.59
N LEU A 55 21.53 -5.08 3.92
CA LEU A 55 21.82 -6.51 3.86
C LEU A 55 22.11 -7.03 5.28
N GLU A 56 21.57 -8.20 5.57
CA GLU A 56 21.91 -8.99 6.75
C GLU A 56 22.85 -10.13 6.35
N PHE A 57 23.99 -10.24 7.02
CA PHE A 57 24.99 -11.28 6.74
C PHE A 57 24.81 -12.44 7.72
N PRO A 58 24.56 -13.67 7.24
CA PRO A 58 24.48 -14.84 8.11
C PRO A 58 25.78 -15.07 8.88
N LYS A 59 25.66 -15.34 10.18
CA LYS A 59 26.83 -15.66 11.03
C LYS A 59 27.25 -17.11 10.78
N GLY A 60 28.53 -17.34 10.43
CA GLY A 60 29.17 -18.66 10.49
C GLY A 60 29.66 -19.27 9.17
N GLU A 61 29.32 -18.70 8.01
CA GLU A 61 29.82 -19.21 6.72
C GLU A 61 31.08 -18.47 6.26
N LYS A 62 32.25 -19.09 6.48
CA LYS A 62 33.56 -18.48 6.17
C LYS A 62 33.95 -18.50 4.68
N ASN A 63 33.22 -19.23 3.83
CA ASN A 63 33.61 -19.48 2.44
C ASN A 63 32.58 -19.05 1.38
N LYS A 64 31.52 -18.33 1.77
CA LYS A 64 30.53 -17.77 0.83
C LYS A 64 30.21 -16.34 1.21
N ASN A 65 30.30 -15.43 0.23
CA ASN A 65 29.92 -14.03 0.40
C ASN A 65 28.51 -13.83 -0.16
N TYR A 66 27.51 -13.87 0.73
CA TYR A 66 26.13 -13.50 0.39
C TYR A 66 25.49 -12.73 1.54
N GLY A 67 24.51 -11.88 1.20
CA GLY A 67 23.72 -11.12 2.17
C GLY A 67 22.24 -11.26 1.85
N ILE A 68 21.41 -11.32 2.88
CA ILE A 68 19.96 -11.40 2.77
C ILE A 68 19.42 -9.97 2.76
N ARG A 69 18.63 -9.60 1.75
CA ARG A 69 18.01 -8.27 1.70
C ARG A 69 17.01 -8.11 2.82
N GLN A 70 17.17 -7.06 3.61
CA GLN A 70 16.18 -6.68 4.59
C GLN A 70 15.04 -5.90 3.93
N VAL A 71 13.83 -6.30 4.26
CA VAL A 71 12.59 -5.67 3.81
C VAL A 71 11.72 -5.41 5.04
N MET A 72 10.88 -4.38 4.96
CA MET A 72 9.80 -4.13 5.91
C MET A 72 8.51 -4.71 5.31
N PRO A 73 8.00 -5.84 5.82
CA PRO A 73 6.74 -6.41 5.35
C PRO A 73 5.59 -5.44 5.58
N LEU A 74 4.60 -5.45 4.68
CA LEU A 74 3.34 -4.78 4.95
C LEU A 74 2.52 -5.55 5.99
N VAL A 75 1.64 -4.83 6.69
CA VAL A 75 0.61 -5.41 7.56
C VAL A 75 -0.73 -5.20 6.86
N GLU A 76 -1.47 -6.29 6.67
CA GLU A 76 -2.77 -6.33 5.99
C GLU A 76 -3.90 -6.68 6.95
#